data_AF-A0AAD7J7U8-F1
#
_entry.id   AF-A0AAD7J7U8-F1
#
_cell.length_a   1.000
_cell.length_b   1.000
_cell.length_c   1.000
_cell.angle_alpha   90.00
_cell.angle_beta   90.00
_cell.angle_gamma   90.00
#
_symmetry.space_group_name_H-M   'P 1'
#
loop_
_entity.id
_entity.type
_entity.pdbx_description
1 polymer ?
#
loop_
_entity_poly.entity_id
_entity_poly.type
_entity_poly.pdbx_seq_one_letter_code
_entity_poly.pdbx_strand_id
1 'polypeptide(L)'
;MPTVEENIKAFMEGEPESTGLPLIVHPVLMMDEIVVEQRPQWDNKMNKILGACRECSWKVALDFNTAEDLEVLCNVVEDGDIHLPNGATVAAFGILSKDPQVYSPRPCCISGTDKHKTGPQQATFIQQILTAAKNKKTRRNNTYHMASIASDGDAKRGSALIKLTMNRDLAPSSSIYPVLSNLELMNL
;
A
#
# COMPACT_ATOMS: atom_id res chain seq x y z
N MET A 1 6.34 8.84 -10.94
CA MET A 1 5.05 8.50 -10.31
C MET A 1 4.81 9.45 -9.17
N PRO A 2 3.57 9.94 -8.98
CA PRO A 2 3.22 10.61 -7.74
C PRO A 2 3.57 9.70 -6.56
N THR A 3 4.15 10.28 -5.52
CA THR A 3 4.46 9.58 -4.28
C THR A 3 3.16 9.02 -3.67
N VAL A 4 3.29 7.98 -2.84
CA VAL A 4 2.13 7.45 -2.09
C VAL A 4 1.43 8.57 -1.29
N GLU A 5 2.18 9.55 -0.79
CA GLU A 5 1.61 10.73 -0.12
C GLU A 5 0.76 11.61 -1.04
N GLU A 6 1.16 11.83 -2.29
CA GLU A 6 0.39 12.61 -3.26
C GLU A 6 -0.90 11.91 -3.66
N ASN A 7 -0.85 10.59 -3.86
CA ASN A 7 -2.05 9.80 -4.15
C ASN A 7 -3.01 9.78 -2.95
N ILE A 8 -2.49 9.69 -1.72
CA ILE A 8 -3.29 9.80 -0.49
C ILE A 8 -3.90 11.19 -0.35
N LYS A 9 -3.16 12.24 -0.71
CA LYS A 9 -3.71 13.59 -0.74
C LYS A 9 -4.86 13.66 -1.74
N ALA A 10 -4.69 13.18 -2.97
CA ALA A 10 -5.76 13.17 -3.97
C ALA A 10 -6.99 12.37 -3.50
N PHE A 11 -6.77 11.23 -2.84
CA PHE A 11 -7.83 10.44 -2.20
C PHE A 11 -8.69 11.29 -1.25
N MET A 12 -8.06 12.13 -0.43
CA MET A 12 -8.74 13.03 0.51
C MET A 12 -9.34 14.29 -0.16
N GLU A 13 -9.08 14.57 -1.45
CA GLU A 13 -9.65 15.71 -2.19
C GLU A 13 -11.03 15.43 -2.75
N GLY A 14 -11.27 14.19 -3.16
CA GLY A 14 -12.55 13.73 -3.72
C GLY A 14 -13.68 13.60 -2.70
N GLU A 15 -13.44 13.97 -1.44
CA GLU A 15 -14.43 13.95 -0.37
C GLU A 15 -15.39 15.15 -0.49
N PRO A 16 -16.71 14.96 -0.28
CA PRO A 16 -17.66 16.06 -0.20
C PRO A 16 -17.26 17.05 0.90
N GLU A 17 -17.53 18.34 0.69
CA GLU A 17 -17.18 19.39 1.66
C GLU A 17 -17.86 19.13 3.01
N SER A 18 -17.09 19.27 4.10
CA SER A 18 -17.61 19.08 5.46
C SER A 18 -18.71 20.11 5.73
N THR A 19 -19.74 19.72 6.49
CA THR A 19 -20.82 20.60 6.96
C THR A 19 -20.38 21.62 8.03
N GLY A 20 -19.06 21.82 8.22
CA GLY A 20 -18.48 22.76 9.17
C GLY A 20 -18.16 22.17 10.55
N LEU A 21 -18.65 20.96 10.87
CA LEU A 21 -18.31 20.25 12.11
C LEU A 21 -17.11 19.31 11.92
N PRO A 22 -16.22 19.17 12.92
CA PRO A 22 -15.14 18.20 12.86
C PRO A 22 -15.69 16.78 12.76
N LEU A 23 -15.33 16.07 11.69
CA LEU A 23 -15.75 14.68 11.46
C LEU A 23 -14.55 13.74 11.61
N ILE A 24 -14.74 12.67 12.39
CA ILE A 24 -13.81 11.54 12.40
C ILE A 24 -14.21 10.60 11.26
N VAL A 25 -13.29 10.39 10.32
CA VAL A 25 -13.45 9.50 9.17
C VAL A 25 -12.66 8.23 9.41
N HIS A 26 -13.25 7.08 9.10
CA HIS A 26 -12.69 5.76 9.36
C HIS A 26 -12.33 5.03 8.05
N PRO A 27 -11.15 5.29 7.46
CA PRO A 27 -10.69 4.57 6.28
C PRO A 27 -10.18 3.15 6.60
N VAL A 28 -10.32 2.26 5.62
CA VAL A 28 -9.75 0.91 5.54
C VAL A 28 -8.68 0.90 4.46
N LEU A 29 -7.49 0.38 4.78
CA LEU A 29 -6.45 0.12 3.79
C LEU A 29 -6.73 -1.26 3.18
N MET A 30 -7.18 -1.30 1.94
CA MET A 30 -7.44 -2.54 1.20
C MET A 30 -6.25 -2.86 0.31
N MET A 31 -5.78 -4.11 0.35
CA MET A 31 -4.64 -4.55 -0.43
C MET A 31 -4.87 -5.91 -1.06
N ASP A 32 -4.61 -6.02 -2.35
CA ASP A 32 -4.68 -7.26 -3.11
C ASP A 32 -3.59 -7.32 -4.20
N GLU A 33 -3.44 -8.47 -4.84
CA GLU A 33 -2.56 -8.66 -5.99
C GLU A 33 -3.34 -8.86 -7.29
N ILE A 34 -2.88 -8.22 -8.36
CA ILE A 34 -3.31 -8.52 -9.72
C ILE A 34 -2.17 -9.18 -10.48
N VAL A 35 -2.50 -10.08 -11.40
CA VAL A 35 -1.51 -10.62 -12.35
C VAL A 35 -1.19 -9.53 -13.38
N VAL A 36 0.09 -9.43 -13.76
CA VAL A 36 0.54 -8.48 -14.78
C VAL A 36 1.37 -9.19 -15.85
N GLU A 37 1.37 -8.63 -17.06
CA GLU A 37 2.27 -9.08 -18.12
C GLU A 37 3.71 -8.75 -17.75
N GLN A 38 4.62 -9.72 -17.86
CA GLN A 38 6.05 -9.53 -17.63
C GLN A 38 6.69 -8.81 -18.82
N ARG A 39 6.43 -7.49 -18.90
CA ARG A 39 6.92 -6.68 -20.02
C ARG A 39 7.34 -5.28 -19.56
N PRO A 40 8.59 -4.87 -19.81
CA PRO A 40 8.97 -3.47 -19.67
C PRO A 40 8.16 -2.60 -20.63
N GLN A 41 7.73 -1.42 -20.18
CA GLN A 41 7.01 -0.46 -21.00
C GLN A 41 7.51 0.95 -20.74
N TRP A 42 7.79 1.71 -21.79
CA TRP A 42 8.12 3.12 -21.64
C TRP A 42 6.85 3.96 -21.45
N ASP A 43 6.80 4.70 -20.35
CA ASP A 43 5.80 5.72 -20.09
C ASP A 43 6.34 7.09 -20.53
N ASN A 44 5.84 7.57 -21.65
CA ASN A 44 6.23 8.85 -22.23
C ASN A 44 5.87 10.05 -21.35
N LYS A 45 4.87 9.95 -20.47
CA LYS A 45 4.46 11.07 -19.60
C LYS A 45 5.45 11.32 -18.48
N MET A 46 6.02 10.25 -17.93
CA MET A 46 7.01 10.32 -16.86
C MET A 46 8.45 10.20 -17.35
N ASN A 47 8.62 9.87 -18.64
CA ASN A 47 9.89 9.46 -19.23
C ASN A 47 10.59 8.34 -18.44
N LYS A 48 9.81 7.32 -18.06
CA LYS A 48 10.31 6.19 -17.26
C LYS A 48 9.98 4.86 -17.91
N ILE A 49 10.88 3.89 -17.74
CA ILE A 49 10.64 2.50 -18.06
C ILE A 49 9.95 1.85 -16.87
N LEU A 50 8.73 1.38 -17.08
CA LEU A 50 7.91 0.63 -16.15
C LEU A 50 8.16 -0.87 -16.33
N GLY A 51 7.70 -1.68 -15.37
CA GLY A 51 7.78 -3.14 -15.46
C GLY A 51 9.00 -3.77 -14.80
N ALA A 52 9.71 -3.05 -13.93
CA ALA A 52 10.69 -3.62 -13.01
C ALA A 52 10.04 -4.00 -11.67
N CYS A 53 10.47 -5.10 -11.06
CA CYS A 53 10.00 -5.51 -9.73
C CYS A 53 10.46 -4.53 -8.65
N ARG A 54 9.59 -4.20 -7.69
CA ARG A 54 9.93 -3.29 -6.57
C ARG A 54 11.13 -3.79 -5.75
N GLU A 55 11.32 -5.10 -5.67
CA GLU A 55 12.35 -5.75 -4.87
C GLU A 55 13.77 -5.48 -5.39
N CYS A 56 13.88 -5.28 -6.71
CA CYS A 56 15.12 -5.25 -7.47
C CYS A 56 15.32 -3.96 -8.28
N SER A 57 14.25 -3.17 -8.49
CA SER A 57 14.27 -2.01 -9.39
C SER A 57 15.25 -0.91 -9.00
N TRP A 58 15.69 -0.87 -7.74
CA TRP A 58 16.67 0.10 -7.26
C TRP A 58 18.09 -0.15 -7.80
N LYS A 59 18.34 -1.31 -8.43
CA LYS A 59 19.63 -1.68 -9.02
C LYS A 59 19.89 -1.05 -10.39
N VAL A 60 18.87 -0.49 -11.05
CA VAL A 60 19.02 0.14 -12.37
C VAL A 60 18.31 1.49 -12.41
N ALA A 61 18.82 2.41 -13.23
CA ALA A 61 18.09 3.62 -13.57
C ALA A 61 16.91 3.25 -14.48
N LEU A 62 15.73 3.82 -14.21
CA LEU A 62 14.53 3.63 -15.02
C LEU A 62 14.19 4.86 -15.86
N ASP A 63 14.98 5.92 -15.76
CA ASP A 63 14.84 7.10 -16.63
C ASP A 63 15.36 6.76 -18.02
N PHE A 64 14.58 7.13 -19.05
CA PHE A 64 14.95 6.85 -20.44
C PHE A 64 15.59 8.09 -21.06
N ASN A 65 16.92 8.09 -21.23
CA ASN A 65 17.65 9.21 -21.83
C ASN A 65 18.18 8.83 -23.21
N THR A 66 18.70 7.61 -23.35
CA THR A 66 19.29 7.11 -24.59
C THR A 66 18.95 5.64 -24.86
N ALA A 67 19.28 5.15 -26.05
CA ALA A 67 19.08 3.74 -26.39
C ALA A 67 19.95 2.81 -25.54
N GLU A 68 21.13 3.26 -25.12
CA GLU A 68 22.03 2.53 -24.23
C GLU A 68 21.40 2.24 -22.86
N ASP A 69 20.52 3.12 -22.35
CA ASP A 69 19.78 2.86 -21.11
C ASP A 69 18.88 1.62 -21.25
N LEU A 70 18.32 1.38 -22.44
CA LEU A 70 17.52 0.17 -22.72
C LEU A 70 18.41 -1.07 -22.79
N GLU A 71 19.59 -0.97 -23.40
CA GLU A 71 20.54 -2.10 -23.46
C GLU A 71 20.97 -2.51 -22.05
N VAL A 72 21.28 -1.54 -21.18
CA VAL A 72 21.59 -1.79 -19.77
C VAL A 72 20.43 -2.50 -19.07
N LEU A 73 19.19 -2.04 -19.26
CA LEU A 73 18.02 -2.68 -18.67
C LEU A 73 17.83 -4.12 -19.19
N CYS A 74 17.98 -4.35 -20.49
CA CYS A 74 17.89 -5.69 -21.08
C CYS A 74 18.93 -6.63 -20.48
N ASN A 75 20.20 -6.19 -20.41
CA ASN A 75 21.29 -7.00 -19.86
C ASN A 75 21.02 -7.38 -18.40
N VAL A 76 20.63 -6.43 -17.54
CA VAL A 76 20.37 -6.75 -16.12
C VAL A 76 19.12 -7.62 -15.91
N VAL A 77 18.18 -7.61 -16.86
CA VAL A 77 17.03 -8.54 -16.85
C VAL A 77 17.46 -9.94 -17.32
N GLU A 78 18.27 -10.04 -18.37
CA GLU A 78 18.81 -11.31 -18.88
C GLU A 78 19.75 -11.99 -17.88
N ASP A 79 20.59 -11.20 -17.19
CA ASP A 79 21.50 -11.66 -16.14
C ASP A 79 20.76 -12.07 -14.85
N GLY A 80 19.46 -11.77 -14.74
CA GLY A 80 18.65 -12.06 -13.55
C GLY A 80 18.90 -11.12 -12.38
N ASP A 81 19.58 -10.00 -12.59
CA ASP A 81 19.78 -8.97 -11.56
C ASP A 81 18.49 -8.23 -11.22
N ILE A 82 17.64 -8.05 -12.23
CA ILE A 82 16.31 -7.46 -12.13
C ILE A 82 15.27 -8.43 -12.69
N HIS A 83 14.20 -8.62 -11.93
CA HIS A 83 13.07 -9.43 -12.35
C HIS A 83 11.94 -8.56 -12.91
N LEU A 84 11.24 -9.12 -13.89
CA LEU A 84 9.96 -8.60 -14.34
C LEU A 84 8.86 -9.08 -13.38
N PRO A 85 8.00 -8.19 -12.87
CA PRO A 85 6.96 -8.55 -11.93
C PRO A 85 5.95 -9.48 -12.60
N ASN A 86 5.58 -10.57 -11.94
CA ASN A 86 4.50 -11.46 -12.38
C ASN A 86 3.15 -11.10 -11.73
N GLY A 87 3.16 -10.16 -10.80
CA GLY A 87 1.98 -9.53 -10.23
C GLY A 87 2.26 -8.11 -9.77
N ALA A 88 1.21 -7.38 -9.42
CA ALA A 88 1.31 -6.07 -8.80
C ALA A 88 0.42 -6.01 -7.56
N THR A 89 0.99 -5.57 -6.46
CA THR A 89 0.20 -5.21 -5.27
C THR A 89 -0.54 -3.92 -5.57
N VAL A 90 -1.86 -3.93 -5.44
CA VAL A 90 -2.72 -2.76 -5.49
C VAL A 90 -3.16 -2.44 -4.07
N ALA A 91 -2.87 -1.22 -3.62
CA ALA A 91 -3.36 -0.70 -2.36
C ALA A 91 -4.35 0.44 -2.61
N ALA A 92 -5.46 0.43 -1.89
CA ALA A 92 -6.52 1.41 -2.00
C ALA A 92 -7.05 1.78 -0.62
N PHE A 93 -7.60 2.98 -0.49
CA PHE A 93 -8.36 3.39 0.68
C PHE A 93 -9.85 3.36 0.37
N GLY A 94 -10.64 2.83 1.30
CA GLY A 94 -12.11 2.88 1.27
C GLY A 94 -12.61 3.40 2.60
N ILE A 95 -13.64 4.25 2.59
CA ILE A 95 -14.18 4.85 3.81
C ILE A 95 -15.35 4.02 4.29
N LEU A 96 -15.40 3.71 5.59
CA LEU A 96 -16.57 3.10 6.20
C LEU A 96 -17.74 4.09 6.19
N SER A 97 -18.56 4.01 5.14
CA SER A 97 -19.71 4.87 4.91
C SER A 97 -20.89 4.04 4.38
N LYS A 98 -22.11 4.52 4.67
CA LYS A 98 -23.34 3.99 4.05
C LYS A 98 -23.52 4.47 2.61
N ASP A 99 -22.86 5.56 2.24
CA ASP A 99 -22.89 6.10 0.89
C ASP A 99 -21.91 5.32 -0.01
N PRO A 100 -22.39 4.60 -1.03
CA PRO A 100 -21.55 3.84 -1.95
C PRO A 100 -20.51 4.69 -2.70
N GLN A 101 -20.80 5.98 -2.96
CA GLN A 101 -19.87 6.86 -3.65
C GLN A 101 -18.66 7.20 -2.78
N VAL A 102 -18.86 7.29 -1.47
CA VAL A 102 -17.81 7.53 -0.47
C VAL A 102 -17.09 6.23 -0.10
N TYR A 103 -17.81 5.10 -0.08
CA TYR A 103 -17.24 3.78 0.19
C TYR A 103 -16.31 3.27 -0.94
N SER A 104 -16.42 3.82 -2.14
CA SER A 104 -15.68 3.35 -3.31
C SER A 104 -14.15 3.33 -3.08
N PRO A 105 -13.47 2.19 -3.37
CA PRO A 105 -12.03 2.07 -3.19
C PRO A 105 -11.30 3.04 -4.13
N ARG A 106 -10.39 3.82 -3.56
CA ARG A 106 -9.55 4.77 -4.29
C ARG A 106 -8.09 4.30 -4.22
N PRO A 107 -7.52 3.79 -5.34
CA PRO A 107 -6.14 3.32 -5.37
C PRO A 107 -5.15 4.41 -4.96
N CYS A 108 -4.20 4.05 -4.09
CA CYS A 108 -3.14 4.94 -3.64
C CYS A 108 -1.74 4.43 -4.04
N CYS A 109 -1.62 3.15 -4.35
CA CYS A 109 -0.36 2.54 -4.76
C CYS A 109 -0.62 1.35 -5.68
N ILE A 110 0.17 1.26 -6.76
CA ILE A 110 0.32 0.05 -7.57
C ILE A 110 1.81 -0.24 -7.60
N SER A 111 2.19 -1.46 -7.29
CA SER A 111 3.60 -1.80 -7.17
C SER A 111 3.87 -3.24 -7.59
N GLY A 112 4.64 -3.39 -8.68
CA GLY A 112 5.06 -4.67 -9.21
C GLY A 112 5.85 -5.48 -8.18
N THR A 113 5.59 -6.78 -8.13
CA THR A 113 6.23 -7.74 -7.23
C THR A 113 6.67 -8.96 -8.02
N ASP A 114 7.86 -9.45 -7.71
CA ASP A 114 8.33 -10.77 -8.16
C ASP A 114 7.99 -11.89 -7.15
N LYS A 115 7.29 -11.54 -6.07
CA LYS A 115 6.88 -12.40 -4.95
C LYS A 115 8.03 -12.97 -4.11
N HIS A 116 9.28 -12.53 -4.31
CA HIS A 116 10.40 -12.96 -3.48
C HIS A 116 10.44 -12.29 -2.11
N LYS A 117 9.62 -11.25 -1.87
CA LYS A 117 9.56 -10.58 -0.57
C LYS A 117 9.34 -11.52 0.60
N THR A 118 9.97 -11.18 1.72
CA THR A 118 9.69 -11.78 3.03
C THR A 118 8.58 -11.00 3.76
N GLY A 119 7.95 -11.63 4.77
CA GLY A 119 6.97 -10.96 5.63
C GLY A 119 7.48 -9.62 6.22
N PRO A 120 8.71 -9.54 6.77
CA PRO A 120 9.29 -8.28 7.22
C PRO A 120 9.39 -7.18 6.15
N GLN A 121 9.76 -7.52 4.91
CA GLN A 121 9.84 -6.56 3.81
C GLN A 121 8.45 -6.08 3.35
N GLN A 122 7.44 -6.96 3.41
CA GLN A 122 6.05 -6.56 3.20
C GLN A 122 5.56 -5.64 4.33
N ALA A 123 5.91 -5.92 5.58
CA ALA A 123 5.57 -5.07 6.71
C ALA A 123 6.13 -3.65 6.54
N THR A 124 7.39 -3.52 6.10
CA THR A 124 8.00 -2.21 5.79
C THR A 124 7.21 -1.47 4.72
N PHE A 125 6.81 -2.16 3.64
CA PHE A 125 6.02 -1.56 2.56
C PHE A 125 4.65 -1.07 3.05
N ILE A 126 3.91 -1.90 3.79
CA ILE A 126 2.62 -1.51 4.37
C ILE A 126 2.80 -0.35 5.35
N GLN A 127 3.85 -0.37 6.18
CA GLN A 127 4.16 0.70 7.12
C GLN A 127 4.44 2.04 6.41
N GLN A 128 5.08 2.03 5.24
CA GLN A 128 5.28 3.27 4.45
C GLN A 128 3.94 3.89 4.04
N ILE A 129 2.98 3.07 3.60
CA ILE A 129 1.62 3.52 3.24
C ILE A 129 0.90 4.08 4.47
N LEU A 130 0.96 3.38 5.62
CA LEU A 130 0.33 3.83 6.86
C LEU A 130 0.95 5.12 7.39
N THR A 131 2.28 5.26 7.31
CA THR A 131 2.98 6.49 7.70
C THR A 131 2.58 7.65 6.79
N ALA A 132 2.52 7.44 5.48
CA ALA A 132 2.05 8.43 4.52
C ALA A 132 0.60 8.88 4.83
N ALA A 133 -0.29 7.93 5.16
CA ALA A 133 -1.68 8.23 5.57
C ALA A 133 -1.73 9.04 6.87
N LYS A 134 -0.92 8.65 7.87
CA LYS A 134 -0.81 9.35 9.16
C LYS A 134 -0.30 10.78 8.98
N ASN A 135 0.65 11.02 8.07
CA ASN A 135 1.17 12.35 7.77
C ASN A 135 0.10 13.27 7.16
N LYS A 136 -0.95 12.71 6.55
CA LYS A 136 -2.08 13.46 5.97
C LYS A 136 -3.38 13.31 6.77
N LYS A 137 -3.31 12.89 8.04
CA LYS A 137 -4.49 12.53 8.87
C LYS A 137 -5.52 13.65 9.08
N THR A 138 -5.21 14.91 8.82
CA THR A 138 -6.13 16.03 9.06
C THR A 138 -6.28 16.86 7.81
N ARG A 139 -7.52 17.09 7.39
CA ARG A 139 -7.81 17.89 6.20
C ARG A 139 -9.26 18.36 6.14
N ARG A 140 -9.49 19.61 5.71
CA ARG A 140 -10.84 20.20 5.53
C ARG A 140 -11.73 19.97 6.77
N ASN A 141 -11.17 20.17 7.95
CA ASN A 141 -11.81 19.92 9.25
C ASN A 141 -12.12 18.44 9.59
N ASN A 142 -11.77 17.48 8.72
CA ASN A 142 -11.88 16.06 8.98
C ASN A 142 -10.60 15.50 9.59
N THR A 143 -10.73 14.53 10.49
CA THR A 143 -9.62 13.72 11.00
C THR A 143 -9.79 12.27 10.57
N TYR A 144 -8.83 11.74 9.83
CA TYR A 144 -8.81 10.39 9.31
C TYR A 144 -8.09 9.46 10.28
N HIS A 145 -8.83 8.47 10.78
CA HIS A 145 -8.34 7.44 11.69
C HIS A 145 -8.44 6.07 11.01
N MET A 146 -7.29 5.53 10.58
CA MET A 146 -7.20 4.19 10.01
C MET A 146 -7.90 3.19 10.92
N ALA A 147 -8.97 2.58 10.43
CA ALA A 147 -9.81 1.65 11.18
C ALA A 147 -9.29 0.21 11.06
N SER A 148 -8.87 -0.20 9.87
CA SER A 148 -8.34 -1.55 9.63
C SER A 148 -7.47 -1.64 8.38
N ILE A 149 -6.78 -2.77 8.26
CA ILE A 149 -6.07 -3.22 7.06
C ILE A 149 -6.78 -4.49 6.59
N ALA A 150 -7.25 -4.50 5.35
CA ALA A 150 -7.92 -5.62 4.71
C ALA A 150 -7.03 -6.20 3.62
N SER A 151 -6.80 -7.50 3.67
CA SER A 151 -5.99 -8.22 2.68
C SER A 151 -6.46 -9.66 2.52
N ASP A 152 -5.90 -10.36 1.51
CA ASP A 152 -6.12 -11.78 1.32
C ASP A 152 -5.38 -12.64 2.37
N GLY A 153 -5.50 -13.96 2.23
CA GLY A 153 -4.86 -14.95 3.10
C GLY A 153 -3.42 -15.31 2.72
N ASP A 154 -2.68 -14.49 1.96
CA ASP A 154 -1.27 -14.79 1.65
C ASP A 154 -0.43 -14.90 2.94
N ALA A 155 0.35 -15.97 3.07
CA ALA A 155 1.07 -16.27 4.31
C ALA A 155 2.12 -15.20 4.66
N LYS A 156 2.79 -14.63 3.65
CA LYS A 156 3.78 -13.56 3.88
C LYS A 156 3.10 -12.27 4.33
N ARG A 157 1.91 -12.00 3.76
CA ARG A 157 1.03 -10.91 4.14
C ARG A 157 0.50 -11.06 5.55
N GLY A 158 0.04 -12.26 5.92
CA GLY A 158 -0.36 -12.58 7.29
C GLY A 158 0.76 -12.32 8.30
N SER A 159 1.98 -12.79 8.01
CA SER A 159 3.17 -12.52 8.84
C SER A 159 3.47 -11.02 8.97
N ALA A 160 3.35 -10.26 7.86
CA ALA A 160 3.53 -8.82 7.87
C ALA A 160 2.48 -8.10 8.75
N LEU A 161 1.21 -8.50 8.65
CA LEU A 161 0.12 -7.91 9.42
C LEU A 161 0.27 -8.19 10.91
N ILE A 162 0.61 -9.42 11.32
CA ILE A 162 0.90 -9.76 12.72
C ILE A 162 1.97 -8.82 13.28
N LYS A 163 3.08 -8.64 12.54
CA LYS A 163 4.16 -7.74 12.96
C LYS A 163 3.70 -6.28 13.12
N LEU A 164 2.71 -5.83 12.34
CA LEU A 164 2.23 -4.44 12.35
C LEU A 164 1.13 -4.20 13.39
N THR A 165 0.22 -5.15 13.59
CA THR A 165 -1.01 -4.95 14.37
C THR A 165 -1.02 -5.66 15.72
N MET A 166 -0.24 -6.75 15.86
CA MET A 166 -0.10 -7.53 17.10
C MET A 166 1.30 -7.35 17.69
N ASN A 167 1.68 -6.08 17.91
CA ASN A 167 3.05 -5.70 18.29
C ASN A 167 3.23 -5.39 19.79
N ARG A 168 2.20 -5.61 20.59
CA ARG A 168 2.21 -5.42 22.05
C ARG A 168 1.08 -6.20 22.67
N ASP A 169 1.30 -6.60 23.92
CA ASP A 169 0.25 -7.21 24.71
C ASP A 169 -0.78 -6.15 25.14
N LEU A 170 -2.05 -6.54 25.15
CA LEU A 170 -3.20 -5.77 25.59
C LEU A 170 -3.29 -5.86 27.11
N ALA A 171 -3.10 -4.72 27.77
CA ALA A 171 -3.22 -4.65 29.22
C ALA A 171 -4.63 -5.05 29.70
N PRO A 172 -4.76 -5.81 30.80
CA PRO A 172 -6.06 -6.14 31.40
C PRO A 172 -6.90 -4.92 31.81
N SER A 173 -6.25 -3.77 32.01
CA SER A 173 -6.91 -2.49 32.31
C SER A 173 -7.52 -1.80 31.08
N SER A 174 -7.25 -2.30 29.86
CA SER A 174 -7.80 -1.75 28.63
C SER A 174 -9.31 -2.00 28.53
N SER A 175 -10.07 -1.00 28.09
CA SER A 175 -11.53 -1.09 27.96
C SER A 175 -12.00 -2.18 26.98
N ILE A 176 -11.14 -2.58 26.04
CA ILE A 176 -11.43 -3.64 25.07
C ILE A 176 -10.99 -5.04 25.55
N TYR A 177 -10.20 -5.13 26.62
CA TYR A 177 -9.70 -6.42 27.12
C TYR A 177 -10.82 -7.40 27.48
N PRO A 178 -11.88 -7.01 28.24
CA PRO A 178 -12.95 -7.94 28.59
C PRO A 178 -13.73 -8.47 27.38
N VAL A 179 -13.73 -7.74 26.27
CA VAL A 179 -14.39 -8.15 25.02
C VAL A 179 -13.54 -9.17 24.28
N LEU A 180 -12.21 -8.96 24.25
CA LEU A 180 -11.29 -9.79 23.49
C LEU A 180 -10.76 -11.00 24.26
N SER A 181 -10.74 -10.96 25.60
CA SER A 181 -10.14 -12.02 26.44
C SER A 181 -10.89 -13.34 26.39
N ASN A 182 -12.13 -13.31 25.91
CA ASN A 182 -12.96 -14.49 25.72
C ASN A 182 -12.77 -15.13 24.34
N LEU A 183 -11.97 -14.53 23.45
CA LEU A 183 -11.69 -15.07 22.12
C LEU A 183 -10.57 -16.10 22.21
N GLU A 184 -10.95 -17.37 22.13
CA GLU A 184 -10.00 -18.48 22.13
C GLU A 184 -8.98 -18.32 20.98
N LEU A 185 -7.70 -18.58 21.26
CA LEU A 185 -6.56 -18.41 20.35
C LEU A 185 -6.17 -16.97 20.01
N MET A 186 -6.87 -15.95 20.54
CA MET A 186 -6.42 -14.57 20.39
C MET A 186 -5.36 -14.24 21.43
N ASN A 187 -4.13 -14.05 20.97
CA ASN A 187 -3.04 -13.58 21.83
C ASN A 187 -3.33 -12.13 22.23
N LEU A 188 -3.57 -11.94 23.52
CA LEU A 188 -3.76 -10.62 24.14
C LEU A 188 -2.50 -10.17 24.82
#